data_AF-A0A7K2CTE0-F1
#
_entry.id   AF-A0A7K2CTE0-F1
#
_cell.length_a   1.000
_cell.length_b   1.000
_cell.length_c   1.000
_cell.angle_alpha   90.00
_cell.angle_beta   90.00
_cell.angle_gamma   90.00
#
_symmetry.space_group_name_H-M   'P 1'
#
loop_
_entity.id
_entity.type
_entity.pdbx_description
1 polymer ?
#
loop_
_entity_poly.entity_id
_entity_poly.type
_entity_poly.pdbx_seq_one_letter_code
_entity_poly.pdbx_strand_id
1 'polypeptide(L)'
;MTERTLLYEHIMEPATGKAVELLAGQVLRIEQIGVAGQCADFNAFNLHDYKECFHTGRTRHMHGMHPTTGDFLWSAPPRDRPIAAIVADTVGTNDVLYPRCSGLLYEYQFGVEPHTNCHDIQAEAQREYGLTSDDVHDSFNFFMHTGVDQAGHPFIAENVAKHGDYVEIIALIDLLAVPNVCGADTFATSSFELKPLRIAIYDGLPEDLAQFEGRPELAKFRSQLTTEDFAAQPIKADRELYKDESYVPNYVNYPISLTDVPISLSPEHQTMLDELVATGEFGETDADVLRYVFFSWWIVNYMKGPKHLDQAAED
;
A
#
# COMPACT_ATOMS: atom_id res chain seq x y z
N MET A 1 20.70 -10.97 -20.78
CA MET A 1 19.78 -11.06 -19.62
C MET A 1 18.48 -11.58 -20.17
N THR A 2 17.96 -12.66 -19.61
CA THR A 2 16.70 -13.23 -20.05
C THR A 2 15.59 -12.26 -19.66
N GLU A 3 14.80 -11.80 -20.62
CA GLU A 3 13.68 -10.90 -20.35
C GLU A 3 12.50 -11.72 -19.80
N ARG A 4 11.85 -11.23 -18.73
CA ARG A 4 10.65 -11.89 -18.19
C ARG A 4 9.49 -11.80 -19.19
N THR A 5 8.70 -12.86 -19.30
CA THR A 5 7.47 -12.84 -20.11
C THR A 5 6.37 -12.09 -19.35
N LEU A 6 5.83 -11.02 -19.96
CA LEU A 6 4.65 -10.32 -19.42
C LEU A 6 3.39 -11.17 -19.63
N LEU A 7 2.63 -11.40 -18.56
CA LEU A 7 1.40 -12.20 -18.56
C LEU A 7 0.14 -11.33 -18.41
N TYR A 8 0.23 -10.26 -17.63
CA TYR A 8 -0.88 -9.36 -17.34
C TYR A 8 -0.37 -7.96 -17.05
N GLU A 9 -1.12 -6.94 -17.46
CA GLU A 9 -0.85 -5.54 -17.14
C GLU A 9 -2.18 -4.83 -16.86
N HIS A 10 -2.19 -3.93 -15.87
CA HIS A 10 -3.31 -3.07 -15.56
C HIS A 10 -2.84 -1.73 -14.97
N ILE A 11 -3.51 -0.65 -15.35
CA ILE A 11 -3.35 0.65 -14.73
C ILE A 11 -4.46 0.81 -13.69
N MET A 12 -4.07 0.90 -12.42
CA MET A 12 -4.97 1.26 -11.33
C MET A 12 -5.09 2.78 -11.30
N GLU A 13 -6.29 3.28 -11.59
CA GLU A 13 -6.61 4.70 -11.50
C GLU A 13 -6.68 5.15 -10.03
N PRO A 14 -6.55 6.47 -9.76
CA PRO A 14 -6.80 7.03 -8.43
C PRO A 14 -8.10 6.54 -7.80
N ALA A 15 -8.04 6.22 -6.50
CA ALA A 15 -9.14 5.64 -5.72
C ALA A 15 -9.69 4.29 -6.24
N THR A 16 -8.87 3.51 -6.95
CA THR A 16 -9.21 2.14 -7.37
C THR A 16 -8.19 1.12 -6.88
N GLY A 17 -8.56 -0.15 -6.96
CA GLY A 17 -7.65 -1.28 -6.73
C GLY A 17 -7.96 -2.42 -7.67
N LYS A 18 -7.20 -3.51 -7.59
CA LYS A 18 -7.47 -4.68 -8.42
C LYS A 18 -7.07 -5.96 -7.72
N ALA A 19 -7.98 -6.93 -7.66
CA ALA A 19 -7.65 -8.29 -7.26
C ALA A 19 -7.15 -9.08 -8.48
N VAL A 20 -5.97 -9.69 -8.36
CA VAL A 20 -5.33 -10.48 -9.41
C VAL A 20 -4.81 -11.81 -8.85
N GLU A 21 -4.98 -12.87 -9.63
CA GLU A 21 -4.32 -14.15 -9.35
C GLU A 21 -2.83 -14.02 -9.65
N LEU A 22 -2.00 -14.36 -8.67
CA LEU A 22 -0.55 -14.39 -8.77
C LEU A 22 -0.09 -15.80 -8.38
N LEU A 23 0.17 -16.63 -9.40
CA LEU A 23 0.52 -18.03 -9.19
C LEU A 23 1.95 -18.18 -8.67
N ALA A 24 2.23 -19.28 -7.97
CA ALA A 24 3.56 -19.56 -7.43
C ALA A 24 4.64 -19.48 -8.52
N GLY A 25 5.71 -18.73 -8.25
CA GLY A 25 6.80 -18.46 -9.19
C GLY A 25 6.56 -17.28 -10.12
N GLN A 26 5.37 -16.67 -10.14
CA GLN A 26 5.12 -15.42 -10.86
C GLN A 26 5.58 -14.21 -10.06
N VAL A 27 5.91 -13.14 -10.76
CA VAL A 27 6.35 -11.87 -10.20
C VAL A 27 5.27 -10.82 -10.42
N LEU A 28 4.82 -10.17 -9.35
CA LEU A 28 4.00 -8.95 -9.40
C LEU A 28 4.93 -7.74 -9.26
N ARG A 29 4.88 -6.84 -10.24
CA ARG A 29 5.49 -5.51 -10.20
C ARG A 29 4.41 -4.47 -9.93
N ILE A 30 4.68 -3.56 -9.01
CA ILE A 30 3.91 -2.31 -8.82
C ILE A 30 4.85 -1.16 -9.18
N GLU A 31 4.43 -0.29 -10.10
CA GLU A 31 5.28 0.73 -10.70
C GLU A 31 4.61 2.12 -10.64
N GLN A 32 5.43 3.13 -10.30
CA GLN A 32 5.09 4.54 -10.38
C GLN A 32 5.01 4.99 -11.83
N ILE A 33 3.84 5.44 -12.28
CA ILE A 33 3.67 5.99 -13.63
C ILE A 33 3.27 7.48 -13.63
N GLY A 34 2.95 8.03 -12.46
CA GLY A 34 2.74 9.46 -12.25
C GLY A 34 4.04 10.27 -12.22
N VAL A 35 3.92 11.59 -12.12
CA VAL A 35 5.06 12.52 -12.02
C VAL A 35 5.66 12.51 -10.61
N ALA A 36 4.81 12.53 -9.58
CA ALA A 36 5.18 12.42 -8.17
C ALA A 36 4.80 11.04 -7.59
N GLY A 37 5.41 10.70 -6.45
CA GLY A 37 5.20 9.42 -5.78
C GLY A 37 3.77 9.19 -5.30
N GLN A 38 3.31 7.95 -5.43
CA GLN A 38 2.02 7.46 -4.98
C GLN A 38 2.18 6.21 -4.12
N CYS A 39 1.57 6.17 -2.94
CA CYS A 39 1.55 4.95 -2.14
C CYS A 39 0.56 3.92 -2.69
N ALA A 40 0.88 2.65 -2.50
CA ALA A 40 -0.04 1.54 -2.73
C ALA A 40 -0.24 0.75 -1.44
N ASP A 41 -1.48 0.42 -1.13
CA ASP A 41 -1.81 -0.55 -0.08
C ASP A 41 -1.94 -1.94 -0.72
N PHE A 42 -1.65 -2.99 0.05
CA PHE A 42 -1.66 -4.36 -0.45
C PHE A 42 -2.13 -5.37 0.58
N ASN A 43 -3.08 -6.22 0.17
CA ASN A 43 -3.39 -7.47 0.85
C ASN A 43 -3.08 -8.66 -0.06
N ALA A 44 -2.87 -9.81 0.56
CA ALA A 44 -2.69 -11.08 -0.15
C ALA A 44 -3.32 -12.21 0.63
N PHE A 45 -4.00 -13.10 -0.09
CA PHE A 45 -4.62 -14.31 0.44
C PHE A 45 -4.07 -15.51 -0.31
N ASN A 46 -3.95 -16.67 0.34
CA ASN A 46 -3.78 -17.92 -0.38
C ASN A 46 -5.03 -18.16 -1.23
N LEU A 47 -4.83 -18.36 -2.54
CA LEU A 47 -5.92 -18.53 -3.50
C LEU A 47 -6.82 -19.74 -3.17
N HIS A 48 -6.25 -20.76 -2.53
CA HIS A 48 -6.92 -22.02 -2.19
C HIS A 48 -7.40 -22.08 -0.73
N ASP A 49 -7.11 -21.06 0.07
CA ASP A 49 -7.50 -20.96 1.48
C ASP A 49 -7.45 -19.50 1.94
N TYR A 50 -8.52 -18.75 1.74
CA TYR A 50 -8.56 -17.33 2.08
C TYR A 50 -8.31 -17.02 3.58
N LYS A 51 -8.40 -18.03 4.47
CA LYS A 51 -8.04 -17.87 5.89
C LYS A 51 -6.53 -17.81 6.11
N GLU A 52 -5.73 -18.24 5.15
CA GLU A 52 -4.30 -17.93 5.09
C GLU A 52 -4.12 -16.61 4.35
N CYS A 53 -3.94 -15.52 5.10
CA CYS A 53 -3.69 -14.19 4.56
C CYS A 53 -2.35 -13.62 5.03
N PHE A 54 -1.87 -12.58 4.35
CA PHE A 54 -0.69 -11.82 4.75
C PHE A 54 -0.84 -11.28 6.18
N HIS A 55 0.27 -11.25 6.91
CA HIS A 55 0.33 -10.83 8.29
C HIS A 55 1.44 -9.81 8.52
N THR A 56 1.04 -8.54 8.51
CA THR A 56 1.89 -7.36 8.76
C THR A 56 2.72 -7.51 10.02
N GLY A 57 2.12 -7.98 11.13
CA GLY A 57 2.82 -8.13 12.40
C GLY A 57 3.96 -9.16 12.37
N ARG A 58 3.79 -10.29 11.68
CA ARG A 58 4.86 -11.30 11.55
C ARG A 58 5.96 -10.79 10.63
N THR A 59 5.58 -10.20 9.49
CA THR A 59 6.53 -9.60 8.56
C THR A 59 7.37 -8.53 9.26
N ARG A 60 6.75 -7.65 10.04
CA ARG A 60 7.43 -6.64 10.86
C ARG A 60 8.38 -7.23 11.88
N HIS A 61 7.97 -8.31 12.56
CA HIS A 61 8.83 -8.98 13.53
C HIS A 61 10.09 -9.58 12.90
N MET A 62 9.97 -10.14 11.69
CA MET A 62 11.05 -10.82 11.00
C MET A 62 11.99 -9.87 10.26
N HIS A 63 11.45 -8.79 9.69
CA HIS A 63 12.17 -7.93 8.72
C HIS A 63 12.25 -6.46 9.14
N GLY A 64 11.68 -6.07 10.28
CA GLY A 64 11.63 -4.67 10.72
C GLY A 64 10.48 -3.89 10.09
N MET A 65 10.50 -2.56 10.22
CA MET A 65 9.39 -1.69 9.81
C MET A 65 9.33 -1.45 8.29
N HIS A 66 10.44 -1.67 7.58
CA HIS A 66 10.59 -1.36 6.16
C HIS A 66 11.16 -2.55 5.37
N PRO A 67 10.38 -3.62 5.14
CA PRO A 67 10.85 -4.77 4.36
C PRO A 67 11.25 -4.36 2.94
N THR A 68 12.36 -4.90 2.45
CA THR A 68 12.91 -4.58 1.12
C THR A 68 13.44 -5.84 0.42
N THR A 69 14.17 -5.66 -0.68
CA THR A 69 14.75 -6.74 -1.48
C THR A 69 15.45 -7.78 -0.60
N GLY A 70 15.05 -9.05 -0.72
CA GLY A 70 15.59 -10.16 0.07
C GLY A 70 14.73 -10.58 1.28
N ASP A 71 13.70 -9.79 1.63
CA ASP A 71 12.77 -10.07 2.72
C ASP A 71 11.53 -10.85 2.26
N PHE A 72 10.88 -11.52 3.22
CA PHE A 72 9.68 -12.31 2.99
C PHE A 72 8.44 -11.60 3.51
N LEU A 73 7.32 -11.79 2.80
CA LEU A 73 5.98 -11.52 3.32
C LEU A 73 5.45 -12.81 3.96
N TRP A 74 5.02 -12.71 5.21
CA TRP A 74 4.59 -13.86 6.02
C TRP A 74 3.07 -13.95 6.14
N SER A 75 2.52 -15.16 6.17
CA SER A 75 1.10 -15.40 6.46
C SER A 75 0.79 -15.39 7.96
N ALA A 76 -0.49 -15.20 8.30
CA ALA A 76 -0.97 -15.29 9.66
C ALA A 76 -0.90 -16.73 10.23
N PRO A 77 -0.78 -16.89 11.56
CA PRO A 77 -1.07 -18.15 12.21
C PRO A 77 -2.51 -18.62 11.91
N PRO A 78 -2.75 -19.92 11.73
CA PRO A 78 -1.85 -21.02 12.05
C PRO A 78 -0.96 -21.49 10.89
N ARG A 79 -0.99 -20.86 9.71
CA ARG A 79 -0.15 -21.27 8.58
C ARG A 79 1.29 -20.76 8.72
N ASP A 80 1.44 -19.52 9.20
CA ASP A 80 2.70 -18.90 9.70
C ASP A 80 3.96 -19.26 8.87
N ARG A 81 3.92 -18.96 7.57
CA ARG A 81 5.00 -19.26 6.61
C ARG A 81 5.21 -18.12 5.61
N PRO A 82 6.35 -18.06 4.91
CA PRO A 82 6.53 -17.16 3.78
C PRO A 82 5.53 -17.46 2.66
N ILE A 83 4.90 -16.41 2.12
CA ILE A 83 3.93 -16.50 1.01
C ILE A 83 4.39 -15.75 -0.24
N ALA A 84 5.23 -14.74 -0.08
CA ALA A 84 5.91 -14.02 -1.16
C ALA A 84 7.28 -13.53 -0.67
N ALA A 85 8.13 -13.11 -1.59
CA ALA A 85 9.42 -12.49 -1.29
C ALA A 85 9.68 -11.27 -2.18
N ILE A 86 10.33 -10.24 -1.65
CA ILE A 86 10.65 -9.03 -2.41
C ILE A 86 11.93 -9.29 -3.22
N VAL A 87 11.83 -9.22 -4.54
CA VAL A 87 12.96 -9.50 -5.46
C VAL A 87 13.62 -8.26 -6.01
N ALA A 88 12.92 -7.12 -5.98
CA ALA A 88 13.46 -5.81 -6.31
C ALA A 88 12.66 -4.71 -5.62
N ASP A 89 13.35 -3.66 -5.20
CA ASP A 89 12.78 -2.45 -4.61
C ASP A 89 13.72 -1.29 -4.96
N THR A 90 13.24 -0.36 -5.77
CA THR A 90 14.06 0.77 -6.24
C THR A 90 14.03 1.97 -5.29
N VAL A 91 13.17 1.96 -4.27
CA VAL A 91 12.93 3.13 -3.39
C VAL A 91 13.37 2.86 -1.96
N GLY A 92 13.07 1.68 -1.40
CA GLY A 92 13.46 1.31 -0.04
C GLY A 92 12.56 1.88 1.06
N THR A 93 11.34 2.30 0.73
CA THR A 93 10.39 2.94 1.66
C THR A 93 9.08 2.18 1.80
N ASN A 94 9.10 0.85 1.69
CA ASN A 94 7.91 0.06 2.04
C ASN A 94 7.64 0.13 3.54
N ASP A 95 6.39 0.04 3.97
CA ASP A 95 6.00 0.15 5.37
C ASP A 95 5.09 -1.00 5.83
N VAL A 96 5.37 -1.49 7.03
CA VAL A 96 4.51 -2.41 7.80
C VAL A 96 4.27 -1.88 9.23
N LEU A 97 4.51 -0.58 9.48
CA LEU A 97 4.26 0.07 10.76
C LEU A 97 2.83 0.60 10.84
N TYR A 98 2.38 1.30 9.80
CA TYR A 98 1.08 1.95 9.77
C TYR A 98 -0.02 1.02 9.26
N PRO A 99 -1.23 1.12 9.80
CA PRO A 99 -2.38 0.47 9.19
C PRO A 99 -2.81 1.22 7.92
N ARG A 100 -3.63 0.56 7.12
CA ARG A 100 -4.37 1.20 6.02
C ARG A 100 -5.24 2.34 6.52
N CYS A 101 -5.42 3.38 5.70
CA CYS A 101 -6.41 4.41 6.01
C CYS A 101 -7.84 3.85 5.93
N SER A 102 -8.75 4.46 6.69
CA SER A 102 -10.16 4.04 6.79
C SER A 102 -11.06 5.26 6.96
N GLY A 103 -12.38 5.11 6.75
CA GLY A 103 -13.36 6.19 6.97
C GLY A 103 -13.20 6.88 8.33
N LEU A 104 -12.98 6.11 9.41
CA LEU A 104 -12.72 6.66 10.75
C LEU A 104 -11.57 7.68 10.77
N LEU A 105 -10.48 7.41 10.05
CA LEU A 105 -9.33 8.31 10.00
C LEU A 105 -9.75 9.66 9.42
N TYR A 106 -10.52 9.64 8.33
CA TYR A 106 -10.98 10.86 7.68
C TYR A 106 -12.01 11.62 8.52
N GLU A 107 -13.03 10.93 9.06
CA GLU A 107 -14.08 11.54 9.86
C GLU A 107 -13.54 12.12 11.18
N TYR A 108 -12.81 11.30 11.95
CA TYR A 108 -12.36 11.69 13.28
C TYR A 108 -11.05 12.47 13.25
N GLN A 109 -10.02 11.95 12.58
CA GLN A 109 -8.68 12.51 12.66
C GLN A 109 -8.55 13.72 11.73
N PHE A 110 -9.04 13.60 10.50
CA PHE A 110 -8.91 14.66 9.51
C PHE A 110 -10.12 15.60 9.50
N GLY A 111 -11.28 15.21 10.03
CA GLY A 111 -12.48 16.05 9.98
C GLY A 111 -12.99 16.31 8.56
N VAL A 112 -12.73 15.38 7.64
CA VAL A 112 -13.19 15.39 6.26
C VAL A 112 -14.08 14.17 6.04
N GLU A 113 -15.36 14.37 5.72
CA GLU A 113 -16.30 13.28 5.50
C GLU A 113 -17.35 13.65 4.44
N PRO A 114 -17.67 12.74 3.48
CA PRO A 114 -17.02 11.46 3.18
C PRO A 114 -15.71 11.62 2.40
N HIS A 115 -14.80 10.63 2.47
CA HIS A 115 -13.52 10.64 1.76
C HIS A 115 -13.11 9.24 1.25
N THR A 116 -12.34 9.18 0.16
CA THR A 116 -11.77 7.91 -0.32
C THR A 116 -10.73 7.37 0.66
N ASN A 117 -10.67 6.05 0.82
CA ASN A 117 -9.78 5.40 1.78
C ASN A 117 -9.43 3.96 1.35
N CYS A 118 -8.26 3.47 1.76
CA CYS A 118 -7.74 2.17 1.36
C CYS A 118 -8.64 1.02 1.82
N HIS A 119 -9.21 1.07 3.04
CA HIS A 119 -10.09 0.00 3.52
C HIS A 119 -11.26 -0.26 2.56
N ASP A 120 -11.97 0.78 2.14
CA ASP A 120 -13.14 0.66 1.26
C ASP A 120 -12.76 0.25 -0.17
N ILE A 121 -11.66 0.82 -0.69
CA ILE A 121 -11.14 0.44 -2.02
C ILE A 121 -10.75 -1.04 -2.02
N GLN A 122 -10.08 -1.49 -0.97
CA GLN A 122 -9.64 -2.87 -0.81
C GLN A 122 -10.82 -3.84 -0.73
N ALA A 123 -11.83 -3.50 0.08
CA ALA A 123 -13.06 -4.27 0.21
C ALA A 123 -13.78 -4.43 -1.13
N GLU A 124 -13.85 -3.36 -1.93
CA GLU A 124 -14.48 -3.40 -3.25
C GLU A 124 -13.63 -4.14 -4.30
N ALA A 125 -12.30 -4.05 -4.24
CA ALA A 125 -11.43 -4.78 -5.16
C ALA A 125 -11.51 -6.30 -4.93
N GLN A 126 -11.49 -6.76 -3.67
CA GLN A 126 -11.50 -8.19 -3.36
C GLN A 126 -12.88 -8.85 -3.49
N ARG A 127 -13.97 -8.07 -3.56
CA ARG A 127 -15.33 -8.57 -3.75
C ARG A 127 -15.54 -9.28 -5.09
N GLU A 128 -14.68 -9.04 -6.08
CA GLU A 128 -14.59 -9.82 -7.33
C GLU A 128 -14.38 -11.33 -7.09
N TYR A 129 -13.80 -11.70 -5.94
CA TYR A 129 -13.54 -13.09 -5.55
C TYR A 129 -14.42 -13.54 -4.37
N GLY A 130 -15.52 -12.84 -4.10
CA GLY A 130 -16.47 -13.19 -3.04
C GLY A 130 -16.02 -12.88 -1.60
N LEU A 131 -14.90 -12.16 -1.44
CA LEU A 131 -14.46 -11.62 -0.16
C LEU A 131 -15.27 -10.38 0.24
N THR A 132 -15.24 -10.04 1.52
CA THR A 132 -16.03 -8.97 2.14
C THR A 132 -15.14 -7.96 2.86
N SER A 133 -15.68 -6.82 3.28
CA SER A 133 -14.93 -5.82 4.07
C SER A 133 -14.27 -6.39 5.32
N ASP A 134 -14.88 -7.41 5.94
CA ASP A 134 -14.36 -8.08 7.14
C ASP A 134 -13.09 -8.91 6.86
N ASP A 135 -12.84 -9.26 5.59
CA ASP A 135 -11.65 -10.00 5.18
C ASP A 135 -10.44 -9.07 4.94
N VAL A 136 -10.66 -7.75 4.84
CA VAL A 136 -9.58 -6.78 4.71
C VAL A 136 -8.73 -6.77 5.98
N HIS A 137 -7.42 -6.96 5.83
CA HIS A 137 -6.46 -6.95 6.92
C HIS A 137 -5.46 -5.81 6.80
N ASP A 138 -4.55 -5.67 7.77
CA ASP A 138 -3.51 -4.65 7.71
C ASP A 138 -2.65 -4.81 6.45
N SER A 139 -2.30 -3.68 5.86
CA SER A 139 -1.66 -3.62 4.56
C SER A 139 -0.15 -3.79 4.67
N PHE A 140 0.45 -4.25 3.57
CA PHE A 140 1.81 -3.87 3.22
C PHE A 140 1.70 -2.57 2.42
N ASN A 141 2.39 -1.52 2.85
CA ASN A 141 2.27 -0.20 2.24
C ASN A 141 3.49 0.04 1.34
N PHE A 142 3.32 -0.11 0.03
CA PHE A 142 4.36 0.17 -0.95
C PHE A 142 4.63 1.67 -1.04
N PHE A 143 5.92 2.04 -1.09
CA PHE A 143 6.41 3.41 -1.25
C PHE A 143 6.05 4.39 -0.12
N MET A 144 5.50 3.92 0.99
CA MET A 144 5.09 4.77 2.10
C MET A 144 6.27 5.14 3.00
N HIS A 145 6.80 6.35 2.79
CA HIS A 145 7.96 6.83 3.53
C HIS A 145 7.61 7.16 5.00
N THR A 146 7.92 6.23 5.90
CA THR A 146 7.60 6.34 7.32
C THR A 146 8.85 6.22 8.19
N GLY A 147 8.72 6.60 9.46
CA GLY A 147 9.76 6.35 10.44
C GLY A 147 9.24 6.45 11.86
N VAL A 148 10.17 6.32 12.81
CA VAL A 148 9.93 6.52 14.23
C VAL A 148 10.97 7.49 14.75
N ASP A 149 10.53 8.54 15.42
CA ASP A 149 11.42 9.55 15.99
C ASP A 149 12.16 9.03 17.25
N GLN A 150 13.04 9.86 17.83
CA GLN A 150 13.79 9.50 19.04
C GLN A 150 12.91 9.30 20.28
N ALA A 151 11.70 9.85 20.30
CA ALA A 151 10.73 9.68 21.38
C ALA A 151 9.86 8.42 21.21
N GLY A 152 10.02 7.70 20.09
CA GLY A 152 9.24 6.51 19.77
C GLY A 152 7.92 6.82 19.06
N HIS A 153 7.74 8.03 18.53
CA HIS A 153 6.54 8.42 17.81
C HIS A 153 6.67 8.12 16.32
N PRO A 154 5.67 7.46 15.72
CA PRO A 154 5.71 7.21 14.29
C PRO A 154 5.41 8.52 13.53
N PHE A 155 6.04 8.69 12.37
CA PHE A 155 5.75 9.78 11.42
C PHE A 155 5.64 9.25 10.00
N ILE A 156 4.99 10.03 9.12
CA ILE A 156 4.99 9.81 7.67
C ILE A 156 5.67 11.05 7.07
N ALA A 157 6.70 10.81 6.28
CA ALA A 157 7.43 11.83 5.55
C ALA A 157 6.91 11.90 4.11
N GLU A 158 7.41 12.89 3.37
CA GLU A 158 7.11 13.03 1.95
C GLU A 158 7.54 11.80 1.15
N ASN A 159 6.71 11.41 0.19
CA ASN A 159 6.98 10.30 -0.70
C ASN A 159 8.17 10.62 -1.62
N VAL A 160 9.19 9.76 -1.61
CA VAL A 160 10.43 9.94 -2.39
C VAL A 160 10.47 9.13 -3.68
N ALA A 161 9.42 8.33 -3.96
CA ALA A 161 9.32 7.56 -5.18
C ALA A 161 9.09 8.47 -6.40
N LYS A 162 9.64 8.08 -7.54
CA LYS A 162 9.63 8.82 -8.80
C LYS A 162 9.04 8.00 -9.92
N HIS A 163 8.71 8.65 -11.03
CA HIS A 163 8.30 7.97 -12.24
C HIS A 163 9.27 6.83 -12.63
N GLY A 164 8.73 5.63 -12.86
CA GLY A 164 9.49 4.44 -13.21
C GLY A 164 10.06 3.65 -12.02
N ASP A 165 9.96 4.17 -10.79
CA ASP A 165 10.27 3.38 -9.59
C ASP A 165 9.29 2.23 -9.42
N TYR A 166 9.77 1.11 -8.89
CA TYR A 166 8.97 -0.09 -8.73
C TYR A 166 9.41 -0.96 -7.55
N VAL A 167 8.46 -1.79 -7.10
CA VAL A 167 8.72 -2.93 -6.22
C VAL A 167 8.22 -4.19 -6.90
N GLU A 168 8.98 -5.27 -6.80
CA GLU A 168 8.63 -6.59 -7.30
C GLU A 168 8.58 -7.61 -6.18
N ILE A 169 7.50 -8.38 -6.15
CA ILE A 169 7.37 -9.54 -5.28
C ILE A 169 7.21 -10.81 -6.12
N ILE A 170 7.91 -11.88 -5.74
CA ILE A 170 7.68 -13.22 -6.29
C ILE A 170 6.77 -14.01 -5.36
N ALA A 171 5.75 -14.64 -5.92
CA ALA A 171 4.84 -15.51 -5.18
C ALA A 171 5.51 -16.85 -4.85
N LEU A 172 5.45 -17.26 -3.58
CA LEU A 172 5.94 -18.57 -3.12
C LEU A 172 4.82 -19.62 -3.07
N ILE A 173 3.58 -19.16 -3.15
CA ILE A 173 2.35 -19.94 -3.32
C ILE A 173 1.41 -19.21 -4.27
N ASP A 174 0.34 -19.86 -4.70
CA ASP A 174 -0.72 -19.18 -5.42
C ASP A 174 -1.44 -18.20 -4.49
N LEU A 175 -1.44 -16.93 -4.90
CA LEU A 175 -2.01 -15.82 -4.15
C LEU A 175 -3.14 -15.17 -4.92
N LEU A 176 -4.17 -14.75 -4.19
CA LEU A 176 -4.96 -13.61 -4.58
C LEU A 176 -4.25 -12.35 -4.07
N ALA A 177 -3.57 -11.65 -4.97
CA ALA A 177 -2.90 -10.39 -4.72
C ALA A 177 -3.86 -9.23 -4.95
N VAL A 178 -3.98 -8.32 -3.99
CA VAL A 178 -4.96 -7.22 -4.06
C VAL A 178 -4.26 -5.90 -3.73
N PRO A 179 -3.55 -5.28 -4.67
CA PRO A 179 -3.07 -3.92 -4.54
C PRO A 179 -4.19 -2.87 -4.77
N ASN A 180 -4.05 -1.71 -4.14
CA ASN A 180 -4.83 -0.52 -4.46
C ASN A 180 -4.01 0.76 -4.42
N VAL A 181 -4.46 1.77 -5.17
CA VAL A 181 -3.92 3.13 -5.07
C VAL A 181 -4.40 3.74 -3.74
N CYS A 182 -3.48 4.22 -2.91
CA CYS A 182 -3.82 4.84 -1.63
C CYS A 182 -4.74 6.07 -1.85
N GLY A 183 -5.82 6.16 -1.07
CA GLY A 183 -6.79 7.26 -1.15
C GLY A 183 -6.40 8.55 -0.41
N ALA A 184 -5.19 8.64 0.15
CA ALA A 184 -4.81 9.77 0.99
C ALA A 184 -4.19 10.92 0.18
N ASP A 185 -4.97 12.00 0.00
CA ASP A 185 -4.56 13.28 -0.59
C ASP A 185 -4.54 14.44 0.43
N THR A 186 -4.92 14.19 1.68
CA THR A 186 -4.85 15.17 2.78
C THR A 186 -3.56 15.08 3.60
N PHE A 187 -2.62 14.19 3.21
CA PHE A 187 -1.37 13.94 3.92
C PHE A 187 -0.19 13.72 2.96
N ALA A 188 1.03 13.86 3.48
CA ALA A 188 2.28 13.72 2.71
C ALA A 188 2.48 12.32 2.08
N THR A 189 1.71 11.32 2.52
CA THR A 189 1.72 9.94 2.04
C THR A 189 1.71 9.83 0.51
N SER A 190 0.84 10.59 -0.17
CA SER A 190 0.75 10.61 -1.64
C SER A 190 1.08 12.00 -2.20
N SER A 191 1.87 12.81 -1.48
CA SER A 191 2.21 14.19 -1.87
C SER A 191 0.97 15.03 -2.24
N PHE A 192 -0.08 14.94 -1.42
CA PHE A 192 -1.32 15.73 -1.52
C PHE A 192 -2.13 15.62 -2.82
N GLU A 193 -1.89 14.60 -3.65
CA GLU A 193 -2.63 14.38 -4.89
C GLU A 193 -2.58 12.89 -5.22
N LEU A 194 -3.66 12.34 -5.78
CA LEU A 194 -3.72 10.92 -6.12
C LEU A 194 -3.29 10.68 -7.57
N LYS A 195 -2.36 9.76 -7.78
CA LYS A 195 -1.82 9.39 -9.11
C LYS A 195 -2.10 7.92 -9.42
N PRO A 196 -2.19 7.54 -10.70
CA PRO A 196 -2.33 6.13 -11.07
C PRO A 196 -1.04 5.35 -10.80
N LEU A 197 -1.20 4.04 -10.60
CA LEU A 197 -0.10 3.07 -10.51
C LEU A 197 -0.28 1.99 -11.58
N ARG A 198 0.82 1.45 -12.11
CA ARG A 198 0.77 0.27 -12.97
C ARG A 198 1.05 -0.99 -12.15
N ILE A 199 0.27 -2.03 -12.40
CA ILE A 199 0.62 -3.40 -11.99
C ILE A 199 0.90 -4.25 -13.22
N ALA A 200 1.90 -5.11 -13.10
CA ALA A 200 2.24 -6.08 -14.13
C ALA A 200 2.60 -7.43 -13.50
N ILE A 201 2.12 -8.52 -14.10
CA ILE A 201 2.47 -9.89 -13.70
C ILE A 201 3.36 -10.49 -14.78
N TYR A 202 4.44 -11.11 -14.34
CA TYR A 202 5.39 -11.78 -15.20
C TYR A 202 5.58 -13.24 -14.79
N ASP A 203 5.99 -14.08 -15.74
CA ASP A 203 6.69 -15.31 -15.38
C ASP A 203 7.99 -14.94 -14.67
N GLY A 204 8.18 -15.47 -13.46
CA GLY A 204 9.44 -15.32 -12.73
C GLY A 204 10.57 -16.08 -13.41
N LEU A 205 11.79 -15.59 -13.23
CA LEU A 205 12.99 -16.26 -13.70
C LEU A 205 13.53 -17.20 -12.61
N PRO A 206 14.25 -18.27 -12.97
CA PRO A 206 14.89 -19.13 -11.99
C PRO A 206 15.77 -18.37 -10.98
N GLU A 207 16.46 -17.32 -11.41
CA GLU A 207 17.28 -16.45 -10.56
C GLU A 207 16.48 -15.71 -9.47
N ASP A 208 15.20 -15.40 -9.73
CA ASP A 208 14.33 -14.71 -8.77
C ASP A 208 14.10 -15.54 -7.52
N LEU A 209 13.98 -16.86 -7.67
CA LEU A 209 13.87 -17.81 -6.56
C LEU A 209 15.23 -18.27 -6.02
N ALA A 210 16.25 -18.35 -6.88
CA ALA A 210 17.57 -18.86 -6.50
C ALA A 210 18.21 -18.05 -5.36
N GLN A 211 17.94 -16.75 -5.27
CA GLN A 211 18.44 -15.90 -4.19
C GLN A 211 17.92 -16.28 -2.78
N PHE A 212 16.82 -17.04 -2.72
CA PHE A 212 16.23 -17.51 -1.47
C PHE A 212 16.50 -19.00 -1.21
N GLU A 213 17.18 -19.70 -2.12
CA GLU A 213 17.44 -21.13 -1.97
C GLU A 213 18.26 -21.41 -0.70
N GLY A 214 17.84 -22.43 0.07
CA GLY A 214 18.51 -22.81 1.31
C GLY A 214 18.28 -21.88 2.50
N ARG A 215 17.47 -20.82 2.35
CA ARG A 215 17.07 -19.95 3.47
C ARG A 215 16.28 -20.75 4.52
N PRO A 216 16.67 -20.72 5.80
CA PRO A 216 15.99 -21.48 6.86
C PRO A 216 14.53 -21.10 7.02
N GLU A 217 14.13 -19.88 6.66
CA GLU A 217 12.74 -19.38 6.68
C GLU A 217 11.81 -20.21 5.77
N LEU A 218 12.35 -20.82 4.71
CA LEU A 218 11.62 -21.69 3.78
C LEU A 218 11.59 -23.15 4.24
N ALA A 219 12.26 -23.50 5.35
CA ALA A 219 12.22 -24.85 5.87
C ALA A 219 10.82 -25.22 6.35
N LYS A 220 10.47 -26.51 6.22
CA LYS A 220 9.24 -27.02 6.82
C LYS A 220 9.41 -27.16 8.32
N PHE A 221 8.84 -26.22 9.08
CA PHE A 221 8.82 -26.29 10.54
C PHE A 221 7.71 -27.20 11.05
N ARG A 222 7.88 -27.67 12.28
CA ARG A 222 6.89 -28.47 13.00
C ARG A 222 5.63 -27.66 13.37
N SER A 223 5.76 -26.34 13.59
CA SER A 223 4.73 -25.32 13.94
C SER A 223 3.55 -25.86 14.77
N GLN A 224 3.93 -26.57 15.85
CA GLN A 224 3.17 -27.69 16.39
C GLN A 224 1.95 -27.30 17.22
N LEU A 225 0.77 -27.48 16.64
CA LEU A 225 -0.50 -27.64 17.36
C LEU A 225 -0.55 -29.07 18.02
N THR A 226 -1.24 -29.29 19.15
CA THR A 226 -1.95 -30.54 19.61
C THR A 226 -2.84 -30.15 20.80
N THR A 227 -4.01 -30.74 21.08
CA THR A 227 -4.24 -32.17 21.34
C THR A 227 -5.50 -32.65 20.63
N GLU A 228 -5.34 -33.29 19.47
CA GLU A 228 -6.41 -33.49 18.47
C GLU A 228 -6.67 -32.22 17.63
N ASP A 229 -5.86 -31.16 17.79
CA ASP A 229 -5.69 -30.01 16.87
C ASP A 229 -6.88 -29.28 16.24
N PHE A 230 -8.02 -29.09 16.88
CA PHE A 230 -8.51 -29.47 18.20
C PHE A 230 -9.92 -30.00 17.92
N ALA A 231 -10.00 -31.31 17.65
CA ALA A 231 -11.15 -32.17 17.34
C ALA A 231 -12.15 -31.62 16.29
N ALA A 232 -11.59 -31.28 15.12
CA ALA A 232 -12.16 -31.14 13.77
C ALA A 232 -13.69 -30.97 13.56
N GLN A 233 -14.12 -29.74 13.24
CA GLN A 233 -15.01 -29.49 12.10
C GLN A 233 -14.12 -29.02 10.94
N PRO A 234 -14.32 -29.47 9.69
CA PRO A 234 -13.60 -28.90 8.55
C PRO A 234 -13.84 -27.39 8.57
N ILE A 235 -12.79 -26.60 8.32
CA ILE A 235 -13.02 -25.21 7.93
C ILE A 235 -13.99 -25.30 6.76
N LYS A 236 -15.19 -24.81 6.97
CA LYS A 236 -16.11 -24.46 5.90
C LYS A 236 -15.44 -23.32 5.15
N ALA A 237 -14.48 -23.68 4.29
CA ALA A 237 -13.97 -22.82 3.25
C ALA A 237 -15.10 -22.69 2.22
N ASP A 238 -16.28 -22.22 2.66
CA ASP A 238 -17.49 -22.16 1.85
C ASP A 238 -17.43 -20.95 0.87
N ARG A 239 -16.21 -20.51 0.55
CA ARG A 239 -15.87 -19.44 -0.38
C ARG A 239 -14.53 -19.79 -1.02
N GLU A 240 -14.55 -20.77 -1.92
CA GLU A 240 -13.47 -20.89 -2.90
C GLU A 240 -13.32 -19.53 -3.59
N LEU A 241 -12.10 -19.05 -3.71
CA LEU A 241 -11.82 -17.81 -4.42
C LEU A 241 -11.83 -18.12 -5.91
N TYR A 242 -12.90 -17.74 -6.58
CA TYR A 242 -12.98 -17.75 -8.03
C TYR A 242 -13.29 -16.35 -8.51
N LYS A 243 -12.68 -15.97 -9.62
CA LYS A 243 -12.98 -14.70 -10.26
C LYS A 243 -14.42 -14.70 -10.79
N ASP A 244 -15.24 -13.76 -10.32
CA ASP A 244 -16.53 -13.49 -10.94
C ASP A 244 -16.32 -12.68 -12.24
N GLU A 245 -16.37 -13.37 -13.38
CA GLU A 245 -16.20 -12.74 -14.71
C GLU A 245 -17.29 -11.72 -15.06
N SER A 246 -18.40 -11.70 -14.31
CA SER A 246 -19.47 -10.71 -14.46
C SER A 246 -19.32 -9.50 -13.53
N TYR A 247 -18.34 -9.52 -12.64
CA TYR A 247 -18.11 -8.49 -11.65
C TYR A 247 -17.69 -7.17 -12.30
N VAL A 248 -18.34 -6.10 -11.86
CA VAL A 248 -17.96 -4.72 -12.21
C VAL A 248 -17.81 -3.95 -10.90
N PRO A 249 -16.62 -3.42 -10.59
CA PRO A 249 -16.41 -2.68 -9.36
C PRO A 249 -17.18 -1.35 -9.37
N ASN A 250 -17.62 -0.93 -8.19
CA ASN A 250 -18.28 0.33 -7.91
C ASN A 250 -17.59 1.01 -6.72
N TYR A 251 -16.40 1.57 -6.98
CA TYR A 251 -15.61 2.26 -5.96
C TYR A 251 -16.33 3.53 -5.46
N VAL A 252 -16.23 3.77 -4.15
CA VAL A 252 -16.74 5.00 -3.52
C VAL A 252 -15.86 6.18 -3.98
N ASN A 253 -16.50 7.31 -4.31
CA ASN A 253 -15.82 8.54 -4.77
C ASN A 253 -14.98 8.37 -6.06
N TYR A 254 -15.42 7.49 -6.97
CA TYR A 254 -14.79 7.26 -8.28
C TYR A 254 -15.81 7.44 -9.44
N PRO A 255 -15.43 7.97 -10.62
CA PRO A 255 -14.10 8.52 -10.94
C PRO A 255 -13.81 9.81 -10.18
N ILE A 256 -12.54 10.04 -9.87
CA ILE A 256 -12.10 11.31 -9.27
C ILE A 256 -12.28 12.43 -10.30
N SER A 257 -12.88 13.54 -9.87
CA SER A 257 -13.02 14.74 -10.68
C SER A 257 -12.06 15.81 -10.20
N LEU A 258 -11.18 16.28 -11.09
CA LEU A 258 -10.31 17.42 -10.84
C LEU A 258 -11.00 18.70 -11.31
N THR A 259 -10.97 19.73 -10.47
CA THR A 259 -11.51 21.06 -10.78
C THR A 259 -10.46 22.12 -10.44
N ASP A 260 -10.14 22.97 -11.40
CA ASP A 260 -9.24 24.11 -11.17
C ASP A 260 -9.92 25.14 -10.27
N VAL A 261 -9.27 25.50 -9.17
CA VAL A 261 -9.73 26.54 -8.25
C VAL A 261 -8.86 27.77 -8.44
N PRO A 262 -9.38 28.89 -8.97
CA PRO A 262 -8.59 30.10 -9.16
C PRO A 262 -8.27 30.75 -7.82
N ILE A 263 -6.99 30.82 -7.46
CA ILE A 263 -6.51 31.50 -6.25
C ILE A 263 -5.85 32.82 -6.64
N SER A 264 -6.35 33.93 -6.08
CA SER A 264 -5.76 35.25 -6.28
C SER A 264 -4.78 35.57 -5.17
N LEU A 265 -3.51 35.79 -5.52
CA LEU A 265 -2.44 36.14 -4.59
C LEU A 265 -2.12 37.63 -4.65
N SER A 266 -1.71 38.20 -3.51
CA SER A 266 -1.08 39.53 -3.50
C SER A 266 0.30 39.45 -4.17
N PRO A 267 0.88 40.57 -4.66
CA PRO A 267 2.23 40.56 -5.23
C PRO A 267 3.29 40.00 -4.27
N GLU A 268 3.13 40.23 -2.97
CA GLU A 268 3.98 39.70 -1.91
C GLU A 268 3.87 38.17 -1.81
N HIS A 269 2.64 37.61 -1.73
CA HIS A 269 2.45 36.16 -1.67
C HIS A 269 2.88 35.46 -2.96
N GLN A 270 2.73 36.10 -4.12
CA GLN A 270 3.25 35.55 -5.38
C GLN A 270 4.77 35.46 -5.34
N THR A 271 5.47 36.48 -4.82
CA THR A 271 6.93 36.44 -4.69
C THR A 271 7.37 35.30 -3.77
N MET A 272 6.67 35.09 -2.65
CA MET A 272 6.94 33.97 -1.75
C MET A 272 6.69 32.62 -2.43
N LEU A 273 5.64 32.49 -3.23
CA LEU A 273 5.36 31.29 -3.99
C LEU A 273 6.46 31.01 -5.03
N ASP A 274 6.88 32.03 -5.78
CA ASP A 274 7.95 31.92 -6.79
C ASP A 274 9.28 31.45 -6.14
N GLU A 275 9.60 31.93 -4.94
CA GLU A 275 10.76 31.50 -4.15
C GLU A 275 10.68 30.02 -3.75
N LEU A 276 9.50 29.56 -3.32
CA LEU A 276 9.28 28.16 -2.96
C LEU A 276 9.29 27.23 -4.18
N VAL A 277 8.69 27.63 -5.30
CA VAL A 277 8.75 26.88 -6.56
C VAL A 277 10.20 26.74 -7.04
N ALA A 278 11.02 27.77 -6.86
CA ALA A 278 12.43 27.73 -7.24
C ALA A 278 13.28 26.73 -6.43
N THR A 279 12.82 26.26 -5.27
CA THR A 279 13.55 25.21 -4.51
C THR A 279 13.36 23.84 -5.14
N GLY A 280 12.22 23.59 -5.80
CA GLY A 280 11.82 22.27 -6.29
C GLY A 280 11.56 21.25 -5.19
N GLU A 281 11.50 21.67 -3.92
CA GLU A 281 11.32 20.78 -2.77
C GLU A 281 9.84 20.43 -2.54
N PHE A 282 8.91 21.31 -2.91
CA PHE A 282 7.48 21.21 -2.56
C PHE A 282 6.56 20.98 -3.77
N GLY A 283 7.14 20.67 -4.92
CA GLY A 283 6.45 20.55 -6.21
C GLY A 283 7.13 21.32 -7.33
N GLU A 284 6.67 21.10 -8.56
CA GLU A 284 7.25 21.70 -9.77
C GLU A 284 6.46 22.91 -10.28
N THR A 285 5.19 23.04 -9.86
CA THR A 285 4.28 24.09 -10.31
C THR A 285 3.76 24.94 -9.15
N ASP A 286 3.32 26.16 -9.44
CA ASP A 286 2.61 27.03 -8.51
C ASP A 286 1.47 26.30 -7.78
N ALA A 287 0.72 25.45 -8.51
CA ALA A 287 -0.39 24.69 -7.94
C ALA A 287 0.08 23.62 -6.94
N ASP A 288 1.19 22.95 -7.23
CA ASP A 288 1.74 21.92 -6.34
C ASP A 288 2.25 22.52 -5.05
N VAL A 289 3.04 23.59 -5.16
CA VAL A 289 3.60 24.27 -4.00
C VAL A 289 2.48 24.91 -3.16
N LEU A 290 1.49 25.54 -3.80
CA LEU A 290 0.36 26.13 -3.07
C LEU A 290 -0.47 25.05 -2.35
N ARG A 291 -0.68 23.89 -2.99
CA ARG A 291 -1.37 22.74 -2.39
C ARG A 291 -0.59 22.22 -1.19
N TYR A 292 0.73 22.05 -1.33
CA TYR A 292 1.61 21.62 -0.25
C TYR A 292 1.54 22.57 0.95
N VAL A 293 1.68 23.88 0.72
CA VAL A 293 1.62 24.91 1.77
C VAL A 293 0.27 24.89 2.47
N PHE A 294 -0.83 24.82 1.71
CA PHE A 294 -2.17 24.79 2.26
C PHE A 294 -2.40 23.56 3.16
N PHE A 295 -2.10 22.36 2.68
CA PHE A 295 -2.32 21.15 3.47
C PHE A 295 -1.37 21.04 4.65
N SER A 296 -0.13 21.52 4.53
CA SER A 296 0.81 21.57 5.66
C SER A 296 0.28 22.49 6.77
N TRP A 297 -0.20 23.69 6.42
CA TRP A 297 -0.89 24.57 7.36
C TRP A 297 -2.14 23.91 7.95
N TRP A 298 -2.93 23.26 7.12
CA TRP A 298 -4.18 22.63 7.55
C TRP A 298 -3.93 21.48 8.53
N ILE A 299 -2.94 20.63 8.27
CA ILE A 299 -2.53 19.52 9.16
C ILE A 299 -2.21 20.06 10.55
N VAL A 300 -1.41 21.12 10.64
CA VAL A 300 -0.99 21.70 11.93
C VAL A 300 -2.17 22.30 12.69
N ASN A 301 -3.14 22.91 11.99
CA ASN A 301 -4.18 23.71 12.62
C ASN A 301 -5.51 22.99 12.84
N TYR A 302 -5.82 21.93 12.06
CA TYR A 302 -7.14 21.31 12.04
C TYR A 302 -7.12 19.79 12.23
N MET A 303 -6.00 19.10 11.97
CA MET A 303 -5.92 17.66 12.19
C MET A 303 -6.05 17.36 13.69
N LYS A 304 -7.01 16.50 14.03
CA LYS A 304 -7.18 15.91 15.36
C LYS A 304 -6.28 14.67 15.43
N GLY A 305 -6.06 14.05 16.59
CA GLY A 305 -5.32 12.77 16.65
C GLY A 305 -4.15 12.75 17.63
N PRO A 306 -3.54 11.58 17.88
CA PRO A 306 -2.90 11.28 19.15
C PRO A 306 -1.57 12.02 19.35
N LYS A 307 -1.37 12.62 20.54
CA LYS A 307 -0.15 13.08 21.26
C LYS A 307 1.01 13.79 20.52
N HIS A 308 1.09 13.75 19.20
CA HIS A 308 2.26 14.15 18.42
C HIS A 308 2.06 15.50 17.70
N LEU A 309 0.92 16.17 17.95
CA LEU A 309 0.64 17.52 17.46
C LEU A 309 0.85 18.61 18.53
N ASP A 310 1.26 18.26 19.74
CA ASP A 310 1.76 19.25 20.71
C ASP A 310 3.20 19.66 20.34
N GLN A 311 3.35 20.34 19.20
CA GLN A 311 4.55 21.13 18.84
C GLN A 311 4.17 22.43 18.11
N ALA A 312 3.05 23.06 18.48
CA ALA A 312 2.71 24.40 18.02
C ALA A 312 2.13 25.25 19.16
N ALA A 313 2.91 25.41 20.22
CA ALA A 313 2.69 26.45 21.22
C ALA A 313 4.01 26.81 21.92
N GLU A 314 5.09 27.06 21.17
CA GLU A 314 6.28 27.84 21.60
C GLU A 314 7.26 27.95 20.43
N ASP A 315 7.12 29.05 19.67
CA ASP A 315 8.12 29.85 18.91
C ASP A 315 7.64 30.30 17.52
#